data_AF-A0A356AVE8-F1
#
_entry.id   AF-A0A356AVE8-F1
#
_cell.length_a   1.000
_cell.length_b   1.000
_cell.length_c   1.000
_cell.angle_alpha   90.00
_cell.angle_beta   90.00
_cell.angle_gamma   90.00
#
_symmetry.space_group_name_H-M   'P 1'
#
loop_
_entity.id
_entity.type
_entity.pdbx_description
1 polymer ?
#
loop_
_entity_poly.entity_id
_entity_poly.type
_entity_poly.pdbx_seq_one_letter_code
_entity_poly.pdbx_strand_id
1 'polypeptide(L)'
;MPPNVNGNWANQTQYGLFGFVEDVNYLYKDPSSGDIVPKYAYTPYRDYYKWVSDSLTKGYMVSLDRTGNWVTNYSTASATGKYGIMSVCGVTVTGMATAANQQYAPMNYLLQSDPNARFVVGPMFSGPEGHANNKTYNIDPFGVGSWRVYMIGEQVSDAKLQRICQIQQYTLFNSYENFIRYRYGIEGVHFKWAGEPYVSTMIPTPAADLDPKYRGNLSVFQFIYTPSPVNEFIRDAEVYNNWHFRAWMYVKDLLNKYVLHPTKYVSEVYMGTELYKEYTDLVVAHPEINTVVNDFINRALAGEIADFNTEWQQYISQLYSAGLEEIIDKIYNNPAFTDYDPGAKLILRE
;
A
#
# COMPACT_ATOMS: atom_id res chain seq x y z
N MET A 1 15.38 -11.43 -2.80
CA MET A 1 13.90 -11.41 -2.67
C MET A 1 13.28 -11.86 -3.98
N PRO A 2 12.17 -12.59 -3.93
CA PRO A 2 11.33 -12.91 -5.10
C PRO A 2 10.71 -11.67 -5.75
N PRO A 3 10.95 -11.40 -7.03
CA PRO A 3 10.10 -10.49 -7.77
C PRO A 3 8.70 -11.11 -7.86
N ASN A 4 7.69 -10.43 -7.35
CA ASN A 4 6.31 -10.76 -7.72
C ASN A 4 5.96 -9.89 -8.93
N VAL A 5 5.23 -10.42 -9.90
CA VAL A 5 4.74 -9.64 -11.04
C VAL A 5 3.45 -8.90 -10.68
N ASN A 6 2.79 -9.31 -9.58
CA ASN A 6 1.47 -8.86 -9.20
C ASN A 6 1.46 -8.25 -7.78
N GLY A 7 1.69 -6.94 -7.71
CA GLY A 7 1.03 -6.02 -6.77
C GLY A 7 1.13 -6.27 -5.26
N ASN A 8 2.21 -6.84 -4.72
CA ASN A 8 2.34 -7.10 -3.27
C ASN A 8 3.48 -6.32 -2.59
N TRP A 9 3.47 -6.33 -1.25
CA TRP A 9 4.38 -5.60 -0.33
C TRP A 9 5.88 -5.68 -0.69
N ALA A 10 6.30 -6.76 -1.34
CA ALA A 10 7.68 -6.99 -1.77
C ALA A 10 8.13 -5.97 -2.84
N ASN A 11 7.29 -5.68 -3.82
CA ASN A 11 7.67 -4.86 -4.97
C ASN A 11 7.71 -3.37 -4.66
N GLN A 12 6.97 -2.91 -3.65
CA GLN A 12 6.83 -1.48 -3.36
C GLN A 12 8.20 -0.85 -3.08
N THR A 13 8.99 -1.48 -2.21
CA THR A 13 10.35 -1.02 -1.89
C THR A 13 11.30 -1.23 -3.07
N GLN A 14 11.18 -2.35 -3.81
CA GLN A 14 12.10 -2.65 -4.91
C GLN A 14 11.92 -1.72 -6.11
N TYR A 15 10.68 -1.43 -6.50
CA TYR A 15 10.38 -0.41 -7.52
C TYR A 15 10.84 0.98 -7.06
N GLY A 16 10.68 1.28 -5.77
CA GLY A 16 11.10 2.54 -5.19
C GLY A 16 12.61 2.82 -5.27
N LEU A 17 13.43 1.77 -5.41
CA LEU A 17 14.87 1.90 -5.71
C LEU A 17 15.13 2.45 -7.13
N PHE A 18 14.14 2.42 -8.01
CA PHE A 18 14.23 2.90 -9.39
C PHE A 18 13.31 4.10 -9.64
N GLY A 19 12.81 4.73 -8.57
CA GLY A 19 12.02 5.96 -8.70
C GLY A 19 10.59 5.74 -9.20
N PHE A 20 10.01 4.56 -9.02
CA PHE A 20 8.60 4.32 -9.30
C PHE A 20 7.96 3.35 -8.29
N VAL A 21 6.65 3.16 -8.36
CA VAL A 21 5.90 2.29 -7.45
C VAL A 21 4.99 1.33 -8.23
N GLU A 22 4.41 0.34 -7.54
CA GLU A 22 3.60 -0.69 -8.17
C GLU A 22 2.20 -0.22 -8.57
N ASP A 23 1.74 0.89 -8.02
CA ASP A 23 0.44 1.46 -8.34
C ASP A 23 0.41 1.98 -9.79
N VAL A 24 -0.52 1.45 -10.58
CA VAL A 24 -0.66 1.77 -12.01
C VAL A 24 -1.21 3.18 -12.25
N ASN A 25 -1.82 3.79 -11.24
CA ASN A 25 -2.35 5.14 -11.33
C ASN A 25 -1.27 6.21 -11.16
N TYR A 26 -0.05 5.83 -10.75
CA TYR A 26 1.09 6.76 -10.72
C TYR A 26 1.65 6.90 -12.13
N LEU A 27 1.70 8.15 -12.61
CA LEU A 27 2.32 8.52 -13.87
C LEU A 27 3.62 9.29 -13.63
N TYR A 28 4.58 9.12 -14.53
CA TYR A 28 5.94 9.61 -14.40
C TYR A 28 6.32 10.36 -15.66
N LYS A 29 7.04 11.46 -15.51
CA LYS A 29 7.73 12.08 -16.63
C LYS A 29 8.93 11.22 -17.03
N ASP A 30 8.86 10.59 -18.19
CA ASP A 30 9.92 9.73 -18.69
C ASP A 30 11.15 10.54 -19.09
N PRO A 31 12.36 10.18 -18.61
CA PRO A 31 13.57 10.92 -18.94
C PRO A 31 14.01 10.79 -20.41
N SER A 32 13.53 9.78 -21.14
CA SER A 32 13.98 9.52 -22.52
C SER A 32 13.12 10.23 -23.57
N SER A 33 11.80 10.21 -23.40
CA SER A 33 10.80 10.82 -24.29
C SER A 33 10.39 12.22 -23.84
N GLY A 34 10.39 12.49 -22.53
CA GLY A 34 9.82 13.68 -21.92
C GLY A 34 8.31 13.61 -21.66
N ASP A 35 7.66 12.54 -22.11
CA ASP A 35 6.22 12.31 -21.95
C ASP A 35 5.83 11.89 -20.54
N ILE A 36 4.58 12.14 -20.18
CA ILE A 36 3.96 11.59 -18.97
C ILE A 36 3.43 10.20 -19.30
N VAL A 37 4.02 9.18 -18.68
CA VAL A 37 3.77 7.78 -19.01
C VAL A 37 3.49 6.94 -17.75
N PRO A 38 2.77 5.81 -17.88
CA PRO A 38 2.62 4.86 -16.80
C PRO A 38 3.94 4.12 -16.55
N LYS A 39 4.09 3.50 -15.37
CA LYS A 39 5.33 2.79 -14.99
C LYS A 39 5.84 1.82 -16.06
N TYR A 40 4.95 1.14 -16.79
CA TYR A 40 5.34 0.12 -17.76
C TYR A 40 5.84 0.70 -19.09
N ALA A 41 5.77 2.02 -19.29
CA ALA A 41 6.44 2.75 -20.37
C ALA A 41 7.55 3.68 -19.86
N TYR A 42 7.81 3.70 -18.54
CA TYR A 42 8.81 4.54 -17.90
C TYR A 42 10.21 3.90 -18.00
N THR A 43 11.22 4.62 -18.48
CA THR A 43 12.56 4.07 -18.76
C THR A 43 13.19 3.33 -17.57
N PRO A 44 13.11 3.82 -16.32
CA PRO A 44 13.59 3.07 -15.15
C PRO A 44 12.92 1.71 -14.91
N TYR A 45 11.75 1.44 -15.50
CA TYR A 45 11.11 0.12 -15.47
C TYR A 45 11.96 -0.93 -16.17
N ARG A 46 12.57 -0.58 -17.32
CA ARG A 46 13.57 -1.43 -18.00
C ARG A 46 14.73 -1.77 -17.07
N ASP A 47 15.29 -0.75 -16.43
CA ASP A 47 16.48 -0.87 -15.61
C ASP A 47 16.23 -1.71 -14.36
N TYR A 48 15.02 -1.60 -13.79
CA TYR A 48 14.53 -2.48 -12.74
C TYR A 48 14.52 -3.95 -13.20
N TYR A 49 13.90 -4.27 -14.35
CA TYR A 49 13.83 -5.67 -14.81
C TYR A 49 15.19 -6.23 -15.21
N LYS A 50 16.08 -5.39 -15.76
CA LYS A 50 17.48 -5.75 -15.99
C LYS A 50 18.16 -6.15 -14.68
N TRP A 51 18.02 -5.33 -13.63
CA TRP A 51 18.59 -5.62 -12.32
C TRP A 51 18.00 -6.88 -11.67
N VAL A 52 16.68 -7.09 -11.79
CA VAL A 52 16.03 -8.30 -11.29
C VAL A 52 16.55 -9.54 -12.02
N SER A 53 16.61 -9.50 -13.35
CA SER A 53 17.09 -10.62 -14.17
C SER A 53 18.55 -10.98 -13.83
N ASP A 54 19.41 -9.98 -13.71
CA ASP A 54 20.81 -10.15 -13.28
C ASP A 54 20.91 -10.72 -11.85
N SER A 55 20.09 -10.21 -10.93
CA SER A 55 20.08 -10.66 -9.53
C SER A 55 19.57 -12.10 -9.37
N LEU A 56 18.61 -12.52 -10.19
CA LEU A 56 18.15 -13.91 -10.27
C LEU A 56 19.25 -14.81 -10.82
N THR A 57 19.88 -14.40 -11.92
CA THR A 57 20.97 -15.15 -12.56
C THR A 57 22.16 -15.36 -11.64
N LYS A 58 22.52 -14.34 -10.86
CA LYS A 58 23.61 -14.40 -9.87
C LYS A 58 23.23 -15.09 -8.55
N GLY A 59 21.95 -15.45 -8.36
CA GLY A 59 21.46 -16.08 -7.13
C GLY A 59 21.33 -15.13 -5.92
N TYR A 60 21.43 -13.81 -6.12
CA TYR A 60 21.13 -12.82 -5.08
C TYR A 60 19.63 -12.68 -4.80
N MET A 61 18.82 -13.10 -5.77
CA MET A 61 17.37 -13.22 -5.66
C MET A 61 16.93 -14.63 -6.00
N VAL A 62 15.80 -15.03 -5.42
CA VAL A 62 15.11 -16.27 -5.77
C VAL A 62 13.65 -15.96 -5.92
N SER A 63 13.04 -16.44 -6.99
CA SER A 63 11.60 -16.32 -7.21
C SER A 63 10.82 -17.12 -6.18
N LEU A 64 9.66 -16.62 -5.76
CA LEU A 64 8.71 -17.41 -4.99
C LEU A 64 8.05 -18.37 -5.96
N ASP A 65 7.60 -19.49 -5.41
CA ASP A 65 6.61 -20.30 -6.09
C ASP A 65 5.44 -19.41 -6.52
N ARG A 66 5.11 -19.49 -7.81
CA ARG A 66 4.01 -18.73 -8.42
C ARG A 66 2.70 -19.52 -8.43
N THR A 67 2.72 -20.78 -8.00
CA THR A 67 1.52 -21.59 -7.82
C THR A 67 0.86 -21.26 -6.48
N GLY A 68 -0.48 -21.20 -6.46
CA GLY A 68 -1.22 -20.93 -5.23
C GLY A 68 -1.17 -19.47 -4.76
N ASN A 69 -1.26 -19.28 -3.44
CA ASN A 69 -1.39 -17.96 -2.83
C ASN A 69 -0.02 -17.38 -2.44
N TRP A 70 0.26 -16.13 -2.86
CA TRP A 70 1.52 -15.45 -2.57
C TRP A 70 1.83 -15.33 -1.07
N VAL A 71 0.83 -15.02 -0.23
CA VAL A 71 1.02 -14.86 1.22
C VAL A 71 1.52 -16.18 1.81
N THR A 72 0.89 -17.30 1.44
CA THR A 72 1.32 -18.64 1.88
C THR A 72 2.76 -18.93 1.47
N ASN A 73 3.11 -18.65 0.22
CA ASN A 73 4.45 -18.93 -0.30
C ASN A 73 5.51 -18.04 0.37
N TYR A 74 5.20 -16.76 0.56
CA TYR A 74 6.05 -15.81 1.28
C TYR A 74 6.25 -16.21 2.74
N SER A 75 5.17 -16.55 3.45
CA SER A 75 5.23 -16.97 4.86
C SER A 75 6.02 -18.26 5.03
N THR A 76 5.84 -19.23 4.13
CA THR A 76 6.61 -20.48 4.13
C THR A 76 8.10 -20.22 3.89
N ALA A 77 8.43 -19.39 2.89
CA ALA A 77 9.81 -19.04 2.58
C ALA A 77 10.49 -18.30 3.74
N SER A 78 9.85 -17.26 4.27
CA SER A 78 10.43 -16.42 5.34
C SER A 78 10.59 -17.17 6.67
N ALA A 79 9.76 -18.18 6.95
CA ALA A 79 9.90 -19.04 8.12
C ALA A 79 11.13 -19.98 8.08
N THR A 80 11.84 -20.08 6.95
CA THR A 80 13.02 -20.96 6.86
C THR A 80 14.29 -20.38 7.47
N GLY A 81 14.36 -19.06 7.68
CA GLY A 81 15.60 -18.37 8.08
C GLY A 81 16.69 -18.32 6.99
N LYS A 82 16.42 -18.77 5.77
CA LYS A 82 17.41 -18.81 4.67
C LYS A 82 17.54 -17.51 3.88
N TYR A 83 16.72 -16.52 4.20
CA TYR A 83 16.63 -15.26 3.48
C TYR A 83 17.23 -14.15 4.32
N GLY A 84 18.43 -13.68 3.96
CA GLY A 84 19.11 -12.60 4.69
C GLY A 84 18.39 -11.26 4.58
N ILE A 85 17.59 -11.05 3.52
CA ILE A 85 16.90 -9.79 3.25
C ILE A 85 15.48 -10.07 2.74
N MET A 86 14.51 -9.45 3.40
CA MET A 86 13.09 -9.59 3.10
C MET A 86 12.35 -8.26 3.36
N SER A 87 11.26 -8.05 2.64
CA SER A 87 10.34 -6.93 2.83
C SER A 87 9.32 -7.37 3.85
N VAL A 88 8.95 -6.46 4.74
CA VAL A 88 7.97 -6.70 5.79
C VAL A 88 6.95 -5.57 5.79
N CYS A 89 5.70 -5.88 6.08
CA CYS A 89 4.68 -4.86 6.26
C CYS A 89 4.90 -4.15 7.61
N GLY A 90 4.89 -2.82 7.62
CA GLY A 90 5.02 -2.08 8.87
C GLY A 90 3.95 -2.44 9.91
N VAL A 91 2.77 -2.94 9.49
CA VAL A 91 1.71 -3.39 10.43
C VAL A 91 2.11 -4.68 11.14
N THR A 92 2.74 -5.62 10.43
CA THR A 92 3.09 -6.93 11.00
C THR A 92 4.18 -6.79 12.07
N VAL A 93 5.13 -5.87 11.85
CA VAL A 93 6.19 -5.55 12.83
C VAL A 93 5.64 -4.78 14.05
N THR A 94 4.63 -3.93 13.90
CA THR A 94 4.05 -3.22 15.05
C THR A 94 3.03 -4.06 15.82
N GLY A 95 2.35 -5.00 15.15
CA GLY A 95 1.28 -5.83 15.73
C GLY A 95 1.68 -7.29 15.96
N MET A 96 2.93 -7.58 16.31
CA MET A 96 3.50 -8.93 16.34
C MET A 96 2.79 -9.92 17.28
N ALA A 97 2.02 -9.43 18.26
CA ALA A 97 1.31 -10.28 19.22
C ALA A 97 0.04 -10.94 18.67
N THR A 98 -0.49 -10.51 17.51
CA THR A 98 -1.73 -11.08 16.96
C THR A 98 -1.46 -12.38 16.19
N ALA A 99 -2.35 -13.38 16.34
CA ALA A 99 -2.21 -14.65 15.64
C ALA A 99 -2.12 -14.49 14.11
N ALA A 100 -2.82 -13.49 13.54
CA ALA A 100 -2.72 -13.17 12.12
C ALA A 100 -1.31 -12.68 11.72
N ASN A 101 -0.69 -11.81 12.53
CA ASN A 101 0.63 -11.26 12.23
C ASN A 101 1.77 -12.24 12.54
N GLN A 102 1.55 -13.22 13.43
CA GLN A 102 2.51 -14.28 13.75
C GLN A 102 2.81 -15.21 12.56
N GLN A 103 2.00 -15.17 11.50
CA GLN A 103 2.24 -15.90 10.25
C GLN A 103 3.28 -15.24 9.34
N TYR A 104 3.73 -14.02 9.64
CA TYR A 104 4.68 -13.24 8.83
C TYR A 104 6.00 -13.04 9.56
N ALA A 105 7.04 -12.73 8.79
CA ALA A 105 8.32 -12.32 9.36
C ALA A 105 8.17 -11.03 10.20
N PRO A 106 8.93 -10.89 11.30
CA PRO A 106 9.90 -11.86 11.82
C PRO A 106 9.27 -12.98 12.68
N MET A 107 8.01 -12.84 13.08
CA MET A 107 7.39 -13.69 14.10
C MET A 107 7.25 -15.15 13.70
N ASN A 108 6.96 -15.43 12.43
CA ASN A 108 6.87 -16.81 11.94
C ASN A 108 8.17 -17.59 12.17
N TYR A 109 9.33 -16.96 11.98
CA TYR A 109 10.63 -17.56 12.26
C TYR A 109 10.93 -17.63 13.76
N LEU A 110 10.71 -16.53 14.49
CA LEU A 110 11.01 -16.45 15.92
C LEU A 110 10.22 -17.47 16.75
N LEU A 111 8.97 -17.75 16.37
CA LEU A 111 8.10 -18.69 17.09
C LEU A 111 8.35 -20.15 16.72
N GLN A 112 8.78 -20.43 15.49
CA GLN A 112 8.88 -21.79 14.95
C GLN A 112 10.32 -22.32 14.88
N SER A 113 11.32 -21.44 14.99
CA SER A 113 12.73 -21.78 14.79
C SER A 113 13.60 -21.19 15.90
N ASP A 114 14.29 -20.08 15.65
CA ASP A 114 15.24 -19.51 16.62
C ASP A 114 14.64 -18.28 17.33
N PRO A 115 14.21 -18.41 18.60
CA PRO A 115 13.65 -17.29 19.35
C PRO A 115 14.69 -16.21 19.70
N ASN A 116 15.99 -16.48 19.52
CA ASN A 116 17.07 -15.53 19.78
C ASN A 116 17.56 -14.82 18.50
N ALA A 117 17.00 -15.14 17.35
CA ALA A 117 17.37 -14.49 16.10
C ALA A 117 17.06 -12.99 16.14
N ARG A 118 17.89 -12.22 15.44
CA ARG A 118 17.80 -10.76 15.42
C ARG A 118 17.42 -10.27 14.03
N PHE A 119 16.40 -9.43 13.98
CA PHE A 119 15.94 -8.78 12.76
C PHE A 119 16.13 -7.27 12.89
N VAL A 120 16.63 -6.64 11.83
CA VAL A 120 16.77 -5.19 11.74
C VAL A 120 15.79 -4.70 10.67
N VAL A 121 14.96 -3.72 11.02
CA VAL A 121 13.93 -3.17 10.12
C VAL A 121 14.28 -1.72 9.80
N GLY A 122 14.32 -1.37 8.52
CA GLY A 122 14.60 -0.01 8.07
C GLY A 122 14.80 0.10 6.56
N PRO A 123 15.02 1.32 6.05
CA PRO A 123 15.48 1.53 4.68
C PRO A 123 16.88 0.94 4.54
N MET A 124 17.00 -0.17 3.80
CA MET A 124 18.25 -0.92 3.67
C MET A 124 19.07 -0.55 2.43
N PHE A 125 18.42 -0.03 1.40
CA PHE A 125 19.05 0.17 0.10
C PHE A 125 18.72 1.52 -0.50
N SER A 126 19.66 2.01 -1.30
CA SER A 126 19.44 3.03 -2.32
C SER A 126 19.74 2.40 -3.67
N GLY A 127 18.85 2.58 -4.63
CA GLY A 127 19.09 2.17 -6.00
C GLY A 127 19.86 3.24 -6.79
N PRO A 128 19.83 3.13 -8.13
CA PRO A 128 20.46 4.11 -9.01
C PRO A 128 20.05 5.54 -8.64
N GLU A 129 20.99 6.48 -8.79
CA GLU A 129 20.77 7.91 -8.52
C GLU A 129 20.37 8.24 -7.07
N GLY A 130 20.53 7.28 -6.14
CA GLY A 130 20.24 7.46 -4.71
C GLY A 130 18.77 7.26 -4.34
N HIS A 131 17.93 6.77 -5.26
CA HIS A 131 16.52 6.51 -5.00
C HIS A 131 16.34 5.48 -3.88
N ALA A 132 15.50 5.81 -2.90
CA ALA A 132 15.14 4.91 -1.80
C ALA A 132 13.66 5.07 -1.45
N ASN A 133 12.85 5.34 -2.47
CA ASN A 133 11.50 5.83 -2.28
C ASN A 133 10.52 4.68 -2.00
N ASN A 134 9.30 5.01 -1.59
CA ASN A 134 8.18 4.10 -1.44
C ASN A 134 6.87 4.86 -1.62
N LYS A 135 5.77 4.17 -1.91
CA LYS A 135 4.46 4.83 -1.96
C LYS A 135 3.88 5.03 -0.56
N THR A 136 3.00 6.01 -0.44
CA THR A 136 2.06 6.04 0.68
C THR A 136 0.98 4.98 0.51
N TYR A 137 0.46 4.46 1.64
CA TYR A 137 -0.66 3.50 1.61
C TYR A 137 -1.91 4.07 0.93
N ASN A 138 -2.22 5.36 1.17
CA ASN A 138 -3.23 6.13 0.44
C ASN A 138 -2.55 7.36 -0.16
N ILE A 139 -2.79 7.63 -1.44
CA ILE A 139 -2.25 8.80 -2.14
C ILE A 139 -2.83 10.11 -1.58
N ASP A 140 -4.11 10.14 -1.26
CA ASP A 140 -4.81 11.33 -0.77
C ASP A 140 -5.23 11.19 0.70
N PRO A 141 -5.36 12.31 1.44
CA PRO A 141 -5.88 12.30 2.82
C PRO A 141 -7.36 11.89 2.87
N PHE A 142 -8.11 12.11 1.79
CA PHE A 142 -9.49 11.70 1.64
C PHE A 142 -9.59 10.63 0.55
N GLY A 143 -10.44 9.63 0.73
CA GLY A 143 -10.62 8.58 -0.27
C GLY A 143 -12.02 8.58 -0.85
N VAL A 144 -12.15 8.06 -2.06
CA VAL A 144 -13.42 7.88 -2.78
C VAL A 144 -13.85 6.41 -2.80
N GLY A 145 -15.12 6.14 -3.12
CA GLY A 145 -15.67 4.79 -3.32
C GLY A 145 -16.44 4.21 -2.14
N SER A 146 -17.19 3.13 -2.40
CA SER A 146 -18.24 2.57 -1.52
C SER A 146 -17.77 2.14 -0.12
N TRP A 147 -16.47 1.99 0.09
CA TRP A 147 -15.88 1.60 1.39
C TRP A 147 -15.27 2.77 2.17
N ARG A 148 -15.28 3.98 1.61
CA ARG A 148 -14.60 5.15 2.16
C ARG A 148 -15.53 6.34 2.43
N VAL A 149 -16.70 6.37 1.77
CA VAL A 149 -17.70 7.42 1.95
C VAL A 149 -19.04 6.84 2.37
N TYR A 150 -19.82 7.62 3.12
CA TYR A 150 -21.23 7.35 3.34
C TYR A 150 -22.08 8.08 2.31
N MET A 151 -22.90 7.32 1.59
CA MET A 151 -23.90 7.88 0.71
C MET A 151 -25.17 8.13 1.53
N ILE A 152 -25.62 9.39 1.55
CA ILE A 152 -26.91 9.77 2.10
C ILE A 152 -27.89 9.86 0.93
N GLY A 153 -28.98 9.09 1.01
CA GLY A 153 -30.01 9.11 -0.03
C GLY A 153 -30.71 10.47 -0.06
N GLU A 154 -31.08 10.94 -1.25
CA GLU A 154 -31.75 12.23 -1.48
C GLU A 154 -33.06 12.39 -0.68
N GLN A 155 -33.69 11.28 -0.30
CA GLN A 155 -34.93 11.24 0.49
C GLN A 155 -34.73 11.57 1.98
N VAL A 156 -33.49 11.71 2.45
CA VAL A 156 -33.20 12.04 3.85
C VAL A 156 -33.37 13.54 4.07
N SER A 157 -34.37 13.91 4.87
CA SER A 157 -34.58 15.32 5.23
C SER A 157 -33.44 15.88 6.07
N ASP A 158 -33.26 17.20 6.04
CA ASP A 158 -32.23 17.90 6.84
C ASP A 158 -32.28 17.55 8.32
N ALA A 159 -33.47 17.45 8.90
CA ALA A 159 -33.63 17.06 10.31
C ALA A 159 -33.11 15.64 10.59
N LYS A 160 -33.29 14.71 9.65
CA LYS A 160 -32.75 13.35 9.76
C LYS A 160 -31.24 13.34 9.53
N LEU A 161 -30.75 14.11 8.56
CA LEU A 161 -29.31 14.26 8.32
C LEU A 161 -28.60 14.84 9.53
N GLN A 162 -29.13 15.91 10.12
CA GLN A 162 -28.63 16.48 11.36
C GLN A 162 -28.58 15.43 12.48
N ARG A 163 -29.62 14.60 12.61
CA ARG A 163 -29.63 13.53 13.61
C ARG A 163 -28.57 12.46 13.34
N ILE A 164 -28.36 12.08 12.08
CA ILE A 164 -27.28 11.15 11.69
C ILE A 164 -25.92 11.72 12.08
N CYS A 165 -25.65 12.99 11.75
CA CYS A 165 -24.41 13.68 12.13
C CYS A 165 -24.22 13.74 13.65
N GLN A 166 -25.28 13.96 14.42
CA GLN A 166 -25.22 13.94 15.89
C GLN A 166 -24.85 12.55 16.45
N ILE A 167 -25.41 11.48 15.89
CA ILE A 167 -25.04 10.11 16.30
C ILE A 167 -23.58 9.83 15.93
N GLN A 168 -23.15 10.27 14.75
CA GLN A 168 -21.75 10.14 14.32
C GLN A 168 -20.81 10.90 15.28
N GLN A 169 -21.15 12.14 15.63
CA GLN A 169 -20.40 12.94 16.59
C GLN A 169 -20.29 12.25 17.96
N TYR A 170 -21.41 11.73 18.46
CA TYR A 170 -21.43 11.03 19.74
C TYR A 170 -20.59 9.75 19.74
N THR A 171 -20.69 8.95 18.68
CA THR A 171 -20.06 7.63 18.61
C THR A 171 -18.58 7.67 18.23
N LEU A 172 -18.11 8.71 17.52
CA LEU A 172 -16.74 8.77 17.01
C LEU A 172 -15.89 9.90 17.60
N PHE A 173 -16.47 11.07 17.90
CA PHE A 173 -15.69 12.29 18.16
C PHE A 173 -15.84 12.83 19.59
N ASN A 174 -16.93 12.50 20.29
CA ASN A 174 -17.19 13.06 21.62
C ASN A 174 -16.22 12.56 22.70
N SER A 175 -15.80 11.30 22.65
CA SER A 175 -14.82 10.74 23.58
C SER A 175 -14.17 9.48 23.03
N TYR A 176 -12.94 9.20 23.48
CA TYR A 176 -12.24 7.96 23.14
C TYR A 176 -12.97 6.72 23.68
N GLU A 177 -13.60 6.82 24.86
CA GLU A 177 -14.44 5.76 25.42
C GLU A 177 -15.62 5.42 24.51
N ASN A 178 -16.34 6.43 24.00
CA ASN A 178 -17.43 6.22 23.07
C ASN A 178 -16.92 5.57 21.78
N PHE A 179 -15.81 6.07 21.25
CA PHE A 179 -15.18 5.46 20.07
C PHE A 179 -14.88 3.98 20.32
N ILE A 180 -14.22 3.63 21.42
CA ILE A 180 -13.91 2.23 21.74
C ILE A 180 -15.19 1.40 21.82
N ARG A 181 -16.20 1.89 22.56
CA ARG A 181 -17.47 1.18 22.76
C ARG A 181 -18.21 0.90 21.45
N TYR A 182 -18.33 1.91 20.60
CA TYR A 182 -19.12 1.83 19.37
C TYR A 182 -18.33 1.37 18.15
N ARG A 183 -17.01 1.17 18.29
CA ARG A 183 -16.15 0.58 17.27
C ARG A 183 -15.81 -0.88 17.56
N TYR A 184 -15.40 -1.18 18.79
CA TYR A 184 -14.85 -2.48 19.23
C TYR A 184 -15.78 -3.24 20.19
N GLY A 185 -16.87 -2.63 20.64
CA GLY A 185 -17.89 -3.27 21.46
C GLY A 185 -17.75 -2.97 22.97
N ILE A 186 -18.44 -3.76 23.77
CA ILE A 186 -18.53 -3.60 25.22
C ILE A 186 -17.38 -4.35 25.90
N GLU A 187 -16.60 -3.66 26.74
CA GLU A 187 -15.57 -4.27 27.60
C GLU A 187 -16.18 -5.34 28.52
N GLY A 188 -15.49 -6.46 28.71
CA GLY A 188 -15.96 -7.63 29.46
C GLY A 188 -16.90 -8.54 28.67
N VAL A 189 -17.41 -8.10 27.52
CA VAL A 189 -18.21 -8.92 26.59
C VAL A 189 -17.41 -9.21 25.34
N HIS A 190 -17.04 -8.17 24.59
CA HIS A 190 -16.42 -8.28 23.27
C HIS A 190 -14.90 -8.27 23.34
N PHE A 191 -14.34 -7.64 24.37
CA PHE A 191 -12.90 -7.62 24.62
C PHE A 191 -12.61 -7.39 26.10
N LYS A 192 -11.36 -7.60 26.49
CA LYS A 192 -10.78 -7.10 27.74
C LYS A 192 -9.44 -6.45 27.46
N TRP A 193 -8.98 -5.55 28.32
CA TRP A 193 -7.62 -5.03 28.23
C TRP A 193 -6.61 -6.09 28.69
N ALA A 194 -5.44 -6.15 28.03
CA ALA A 194 -4.35 -7.01 28.47
C ALA A 194 -3.68 -6.53 29.78
N GLY A 195 -3.92 -5.27 30.15
CA GLY A 195 -3.39 -4.59 31.33
C GLY A 195 -4.20 -3.32 31.59
N GLU A 196 -3.54 -2.20 31.83
CA GLU A 196 -4.20 -0.89 32.07
C GLU A 196 -5.12 -0.48 30.90
N PRO A 197 -6.40 -0.12 31.18
CA PRO A 197 -7.34 0.35 30.18
C PRO A 197 -6.82 1.54 29.37
N TYR A 198 -7.12 1.55 28.06
CA TYR A 198 -6.74 2.61 27.10
C TYR A 198 -5.23 2.74 26.80
N VAL A 199 -4.40 1.90 27.43
CA VAL A 199 -2.96 1.83 27.22
C VAL A 199 -2.56 0.49 26.60
N SER A 200 -3.17 -0.59 27.10
CA SER A 200 -2.80 -1.95 26.72
C SER A 200 -3.53 -2.41 25.46
N THR A 201 -3.06 -3.48 24.82
CA THR A 201 -3.78 -4.11 23.71
C THR A 201 -5.13 -4.67 24.17
N MET A 202 -6.19 -4.47 23.38
CA MET A 202 -7.47 -5.15 23.57
C MET A 202 -7.36 -6.62 23.13
N ILE A 203 -7.75 -7.53 24.01
CA ILE A 203 -7.85 -8.96 23.73
C ILE A 203 -9.31 -9.25 23.34
N PRO A 204 -9.61 -9.55 22.07
CA PRO A 204 -10.97 -9.81 21.62
C PRO A 204 -11.48 -11.15 22.17
N THR A 205 -12.74 -11.18 22.55
CA THR A 205 -13.48 -12.42 22.84
C THR A 205 -13.83 -13.10 21.51
N PRO A 206 -13.48 -14.38 21.30
CA PRO A 206 -13.84 -15.09 20.07
C PRO A 206 -15.35 -15.09 19.82
N ALA A 207 -15.76 -14.92 18.56
CA ALA A 207 -17.18 -14.84 18.20
C ALA A 207 -17.99 -16.10 18.60
N ALA A 208 -17.34 -17.26 18.64
CA ALA A 208 -17.95 -18.52 19.09
C ALA A 208 -18.31 -18.50 20.58
N ASP A 209 -17.57 -17.74 21.38
CA ASP A 209 -17.72 -17.65 22.84
C ASP A 209 -18.72 -16.55 23.26
N LEU A 210 -19.13 -15.70 22.31
CA LEU A 210 -20.14 -14.66 22.55
C LEU A 210 -21.55 -15.25 22.57
N ASP A 211 -22.40 -14.77 23.48
CA ASP A 211 -23.86 -14.96 23.41
C ASP A 211 -24.37 -14.47 22.04
N PRO A 212 -25.26 -15.22 21.35
CA PRO A 212 -25.79 -14.84 20.05
C PRO A 212 -26.26 -13.38 19.93
N LYS A 213 -26.79 -12.77 20.99
CA LYS A 213 -27.25 -11.37 20.97
C LYS A 213 -26.12 -10.33 20.85
N TYR A 214 -24.88 -10.72 21.15
CA TYR A 214 -23.68 -9.88 21.06
C TYR A 214 -22.85 -10.19 19.81
N ARG A 215 -23.32 -11.08 18.94
CA ARG A 215 -22.64 -11.38 17.67
C ARG A 215 -23.07 -10.38 16.60
N GLY A 216 -22.20 -10.14 15.63
CA GLY A 216 -22.48 -9.30 14.46
C GLY A 216 -21.53 -8.12 14.34
N ASN A 217 -21.92 -7.14 13.52
CA ASN A 217 -21.13 -5.94 13.34
C ASN A 217 -21.25 -5.03 14.57
N LEU A 218 -20.13 -4.79 15.23
CA LEU A 218 -20.05 -3.96 16.43
C LEU A 218 -20.06 -2.46 16.11
N SER A 219 -19.67 -2.11 14.88
CA SER A 219 -19.48 -0.72 14.47
C SER A 219 -20.80 -0.08 14.04
N VAL A 220 -21.27 0.91 14.81
CA VAL A 220 -22.48 1.70 14.50
C VAL A 220 -22.32 2.46 13.17
N PHE A 221 -21.13 3.04 12.98
CA PHE A 221 -20.67 3.50 11.68
C PHE A 221 -19.40 2.70 11.32
N GLN A 222 -19.40 2.13 10.13
CA GLN A 222 -18.25 1.56 9.42
C GLN A 222 -17.27 2.61 8.87
N PHE A 223 -17.43 3.91 9.17
CA PHE A 223 -16.42 4.89 8.77
C PHE A 223 -15.06 4.41 9.30
N ILE A 224 -14.05 4.41 8.43
CA ILE A 224 -12.67 4.30 8.89
C ILE A 224 -12.30 5.69 9.42
N TYR A 225 -12.85 6.05 10.58
CA TYR A 225 -12.22 7.06 11.40
C TYR A 225 -11.14 6.34 12.19
N THR A 226 -9.91 6.51 11.74
CA THR A 226 -8.74 6.19 12.54
C THR A 226 -8.28 7.51 13.14
N PRO A 227 -8.36 7.69 14.48
CA PRO A 227 -7.52 8.68 15.15
C PRO A 227 -6.11 8.58 14.58
N SER A 228 -5.41 9.70 14.38
CA SER A 228 -4.10 9.69 13.74
C SER A 228 -3.22 8.60 14.34
N PRO A 229 -2.90 7.53 13.57
CA PRO A 229 -2.07 6.45 14.08
C PRO A 229 -0.70 7.00 14.48
N VAL A 230 -0.25 8.05 13.82
CA VAL A 230 0.97 8.78 14.16
C VAL A 230 0.89 9.37 15.57
N ASN A 231 -0.21 10.01 15.95
CA ASN A 231 -0.36 10.57 17.29
C ASN A 231 -0.44 9.49 18.37
N GLU A 232 -1.09 8.36 18.06
CA GLU A 232 -1.05 7.18 18.93
C GLU A 232 0.39 6.66 19.10
N PHE A 233 1.14 6.54 18.00
CA PHE A 233 2.54 6.09 18.02
C PHE A 233 3.47 7.03 18.79
N ILE A 234 3.30 8.35 18.65
CA ILE A 234 4.08 9.35 19.40
C ILE A 234 3.73 9.28 20.89
N ARG A 235 2.43 9.28 21.22
CA ARG A 235 1.98 9.13 22.62
C ARG A 235 2.58 7.87 23.24
N ASP A 236 2.52 6.75 22.54
CA ASP A 236 3.04 5.50 23.06
C ASP A 236 4.56 5.52 23.24
N ALA A 237 5.29 6.15 22.31
CA ALA A 237 6.73 6.38 22.44
C ALA A 237 7.10 7.34 23.58
N GLU A 238 6.40 8.46 23.76
CA GLU A 238 6.77 9.51 24.71
C GLU A 238 6.26 9.23 26.13
N VAL A 239 5.02 8.76 26.26
CA VAL A 239 4.36 8.53 27.56
C VAL A 239 4.71 7.16 28.13
N TYR A 240 4.77 6.13 27.27
CA TYR A 240 4.99 4.74 27.71
C TYR A 240 6.36 4.18 27.34
N ASN A 241 7.25 5.00 26.74
CA ASN A 241 8.56 4.59 26.24
C ASN A 241 8.50 3.40 25.25
N ASN A 242 7.37 3.26 24.54
CA ASN A 242 7.12 2.16 23.62
C ASN A 242 7.52 2.55 22.18
N TRP A 243 8.83 2.66 21.95
CA TRP A 243 9.39 3.00 20.65
C TRP A 243 9.31 1.83 19.67
N HIS A 244 8.24 1.78 18.88
CA HIS A 244 8.12 0.85 17.76
C HIS A 244 8.57 1.50 16.43
N PHE A 245 8.78 0.67 15.40
CA PHE A 245 9.31 1.07 14.10
C PHE A 245 8.64 2.32 13.49
N ARG A 246 7.29 2.36 13.49
CA ARG A 246 6.55 3.51 12.93
C ARG A 246 6.73 4.83 13.70
N ALA A 247 6.79 4.80 15.04
CA ALA A 247 7.04 5.99 15.85
C ALA A 247 8.44 6.55 15.53
N TRP A 248 9.44 5.66 15.43
CA TRP A 248 10.79 6.02 15.03
C TRP A 248 10.84 6.61 13.61
N MET A 249 10.17 5.99 12.62
CA MET A 249 10.11 6.52 11.25
C MET A 249 9.52 7.93 11.20
N TYR A 250 8.48 8.18 12.01
CA TYR A 250 7.84 9.49 12.07
C TYR A 250 8.75 10.54 12.70
N VAL A 251 9.30 10.28 13.89
CA VAL A 251 10.17 11.24 14.61
C VAL A 251 11.46 11.55 13.83
N LYS A 252 11.89 10.62 12.97
CA LYS A 252 13.04 10.81 12.06
C LYS A 252 12.65 11.37 10.69
N ASP A 253 11.40 11.76 10.49
CA ASP A 253 10.85 12.30 9.24
C ASP A 253 11.09 11.40 8.02
N LEU A 254 11.24 10.09 8.24
CA LEU A 254 11.58 9.14 7.17
C LEU A 254 10.40 8.87 6.24
N LEU A 255 9.17 9.01 6.74
CA LEU A 255 7.97 8.86 5.90
C LEU A 255 7.91 9.94 4.82
N ASN A 256 8.21 11.19 5.17
CA ASN A 256 8.27 12.29 4.21
C ASN A 256 9.53 12.25 3.35
N LYS A 257 10.66 11.82 3.92
CA LYS A 257 11.92 11.70 3.18
C LYS A 257 11.85 10.69 2.03
N TYR A 258 11.15 9.58 2.23
CA TYR A 258 11.12 8.45 1.29
C TYR A 258 9.80 8.29 0.55
N VAL A 259 8.82 9.18 0.72
CA VAL A 259 7.59 9.08 -0.07
C VAL A 259 7.85 9.48 -1.53
N LEU A 260 7.36 8.65 -2.45
CA LEU A 260 7.32 8.98 -3.86
C LEU A 260 6.03 9.74 -4.20
N HIS A 261 6.19 10.84 -4.93
CA HIS A 261 5.07 11.55 -5.55
C HIS A 261 5.08 11.31 -7.06
N PRO A 262 3.94 10.93 -7.66
CA PRO A 262 3.85 10.87 -9.12
C PRO A 262 3.85 12.29 -9.71
N THR A 263 4.13 12.38 -11.01
CA THR A 263 3.90 13.63 -11.76
C THR A 263 2.40 13.90 -11.87
N LYS A 264 1.63 12.86 -12.25
CA LYS A 264 0.17 12.88 -12.30
C LYS A 264 -0.39 11.61 -11.67
N TYR A 265 -1.55 11.72 -11.02
CA TYR A 265 -2.22 10.56 -10.44
C TYR A 265 -3.58 10.36 -11.12
N VAL A 266 -3.77 9.20 -11.73
CA VAL A 266 -5.03 8.84 -12.40
C VAL A 266 -6.13 8.69 -11.36
N SER A 267 -7.00 9.69 -11.29
CA SER A 267 -8.24 9.65 -10.53
C SER A 267 -9.21 10.71 -11.05
N GLU A 268 -10.49 10.49 -10.80
CA GLU A 268 -11.53 11.48 -11.14
C GLU A 268 -11.29 12.85 -10.47
N VAL A 269 -10.66 12.89 -9.30
CA VAL A 269 -10.35 14.13 -8.57
C VAL A 269 -9.37 15.02 -9.35
N TYR A 270 -8.37 14.42 -10.00
CA TYR A 270 -7.33 15.16 -10.73
C TYR A 270 -7.65 15.34 -12.23
N MET A 271 -8.53 14.49 -12.76
CA MET A 271 -8.88 14.49 -14.19
C MET A 271 -10.19 15.23 -14.48
N GLY A 272 -11.10 15.28 -13.51
CA GLY A 272 -12.51 15.59 -13.74
C GLY A 272 -13.28 14.40 -14.33
N THR A 273 -14.59 14.39 -14.13
CA THR A 273 -15.48 13.27 -14.50
C THR A 273 -15.41 12.89 -15.98
N GLU A 274 -15.37 13.88 -16.88
CA GLU A 274 -15.41 13.65 -18.33
C GLU A 274 -14.12 13.00 -18.84
N LEU A 275 -12.96 13.56 -18.48
CA LEU A 275 -11.66 13.03 -18.89
C LEU A 275 -11.36 11.69 -18.22
N TYR A 276 -11.78 11.50 -16.96
CA TYR A 276 -11.66 10.21 -16.27
C TYR A 276 -12.50 9.13 -16.97
N LYS A 277 -13.71 9.46 -17.41
CA LYS A 277 -14.54 8.54 -18.19
C LYS A 277 -13.88 8.17 -19.51
N GLU A 278 -13.38 9.15 -20.26
CA GLU A 278 -12.67 8.90 -21.53
C GLU A 278 -11.47 7.98 -21.33
N TYR A 279 -10.69 8.23 -20.27
CA TYR A 279 -9.59 7.34 -19.86
C TYR A 279 -10.08 5.90 -19.60
N THR A 280 -11.14 5.72 -18.81
CA THR A 280 -11.64 4.37 -18.51
C THR A 280 -12.15 3.66 -19.76
N ASP A 281 -12.80 4.39 -20.68
CA ASP A 281 -13.29 3.84 -21.93
C ASP A 281 -12.13 3.40 -22.85
N LEU A 282 -11.05 4.20 -22.93
CA LEU A 282 -9.84 3.86 -23.69
C LEU A 282 -9.09 2.66 -23.11
N VAL A 283 -8.96 2.56 -21.78
CA VAL A 283 -8.32 1.40 -21.13
C VAL A 283 -9.10 0.12 -21.41
N VAL A 284 -10.43 0.18 -21.45
CA VAL A 284 -11.28 -0.96 -21.82
C VAL A 284 -11.15 -1.31 -23.30
N ALA A 285 -10.99 -0.30 -24.17
CA ALA A 285 -10.84 -0.49 -25.60
C ALA A 285 -9.48 -1.09 -26.01
N HIS A 286 -8.45 -0.97 -25.16
CA HIS A 286 -7.07 -1.41 -25.45
C HIS A 286 -6.57 -2.49 -24.47
N PRO A 287 -7.23 -3.67 -24.37
CA PRO A 287 -6.81 -4.73 -23.48
C PRO A 287 -5.43 -5.34 -23.83
N GLU A 288 -4.99 -5.21 -25.09
CA GLU A 288 -3.73 -5.73 -25.62
C GLU A 288 -2.51 -5.14 -24.92
N ILE A 289 -2.62 -3.93 -24.35
CA ILE A 289 -1.57 -3.31 -23.54
C ILE A 289 -1.08 -4.28 -22.45
N ASN A 290 -2.02 -4.92 -21.73
CA ASN A 290 -1.67 -5.86 -20.67
C ASN A 290 -0.94 -7.11 -21.19
N THR A 291 -1.28 -7.56 -22.40
CA THR A 291 -0.61 -8.70 -23.04
C THR A 291 0.85 -8.38 -23.32
N VAL A 292 1.14 -7.22 -23.92
CA VAL A 292 2.50 -6.77 -24.22
C VAL A 292 3.32 -6.59 -22.94
N VAL A 293 2.74 -5.95 -21.92
CA VAL A 293 3.39 -5.76 -20.60
C VAL A 293 3.74 -7.11 -19.96
N ASN A 294 2.79 -8.06 -19.93
CA ASN A 294 3.01 -9.35 -19.29
C ASN A 294 4.05 -10.22 -20.01
N ASP A 295 4.11 -10.17 -21.35
CA ASP A 295 5.13 -10.87 -22.12
C ASP A 295 6.54 -10.40 -21.75
N PHE A 296 6.78 -9.09 -21.79
CA PHE A 296 8.07 -8.50 -21.42
C PHE A 296 8.50 -8.91 -20.00
N ILE A 297 7.59 -8.82 -19.04
CA ILE A 297 7.91 -9.20 -17.65
C ILE A 297 8.23 -10.69 -17.54
N ASN A 298 7.46 -11.55 -18.18
CA ASN A 298 7.69 -13.00 -18.11
C ASN A 298 9.06 -13.38 -18.70
N ARG A 299 9.41 -12.82 -19.86
CA ARG A 299 10.70 -13.03 -20.52
C ARG A 299 11.86 -12.49 -19.67
N ALA A 300 11.71 -11.30 -19.07
CA ALA A 300 12.71 -10.74 -18.16
C ALA A 300 13.00 -11.65 -16.96
N LEU A 301 11.94 -12.21 -16.36
CA LEU A 301 12.03 -13.05 -15.16
C LEU A 301 12.45 -14.49 -15.47
N ALA A 302 12.23 -14.96 -16.69
CA ALA A 302 12.75 -16.22 -17.19
C ALA A 302 14.23 -16.13 -17.62
N GLY A 303 14.82 -14.93 -17.65
CA GLY A 303 16.20 -14.72 -18.09
C GLY A 303 16.35 -14.82 -19.62
N GLU A 304 15.27 -14.62 -20.37
CA GLU A 304 15.21 -14.78 -21.83
C GLU A 304 15.64 -13.50 -22.57
N ILE A 305 15.83 -12.39 -21.87
CA ILE A 305 16.26 -11.11 -22.44
C ILE A 305 17.77 -10.97 -22.29
N ALA A 306 18.50 -11.09 -23.40
CA ALA A 306 19.95 -10.92 -23.42
C ALA A 306 20.38 -9.45 -23.40
N ASP A 307 19.69 -8.58 -24.15
CA ASP A 307 19.95 -7.14 -24.19
C ASP A 307 18.66 -6.34 -23.95
N PHE A 308 18.56 -5.81 -22.73
CA PHE A 308 17.43 -5.00 -22.31
C PHE A 308 17.29 -3.68 -23.09
N ASN A 309 18.36 -3.12 -23.67
CA ASN A 309 18.23 -1.88 -24.43
C ASN A 309 17.54 -2.12 -25.77
N THR A 310 17.99 -3.15 -26.50
CA THR A 310 17.38 -3.56 -27.77
C THR A 310 15.95 -4.06 -27.55
N GLU A 311 15.73 -4.90 -26.54
CA GLU A 311 14.39 -5.41 -26.20
C GLU A 311 13.43 -4.28 -25.84
N TRP A 312 13.89 -3.28 -25.08
CA TRP A 312 13.05 -2.15 -24.67
C TRP A 312 12.51 -1.34 -25.84
N GLN A 313 13.33 -1.13 -26.88
CA GLN A 313 12.88 -0.40 -28.09
C GLN A 313 11.74 -1.15 -28.79
N GLN A 314 11.85 -2.48 -28.91
CA GLN A 314 10.82 -3.31 -29.52
C GLN A 314 9.55 -3.34 -28.66
N TYR A 315 9.72 -3.55 -27.36
CA TYR A 315 8.65 -3.55 -26.37
C TYR A 315 7.86 -2.24 -26.36
N ILE A 316 8.53 -1.08 -26.29
CA ILE A 316 7.86 0.24 -26.32
C ILE A 316 7.11 0.45 -27.64
N SER A 317 7.70 0.05 -28.77
CA SER A 317 7.02 0.16 -30.07
C SER A 317 5.73 -0.68 -30.12
N GLN A 318 5.77 -1.91 -29.60
CA GLN A 318 4.61 -2.79 -29.50
C GLN A 318 3.56 -2.24 -28.54
N LEU A 319 3.99 -1.72 -27.40
CA LEU A 319 3.12 -1.16 -26.37
C LEU A 319 2.35 0.07 -26.87
N TYR A 320 3.02 0.95 -27.61
CA TYR A 320 2.41 2.12 -28.22
C TYR A 320 1.40 1.71 -29.30
N SER A 321 1.80 0.77 -30.16
CA SER A 321 0.92 0.19 -31.19
C SER A 321 -0.29 -0.55 -30.61
N ALA A 322 -0.20 -1.06 -29.37
CA ALA A 322 -1.29 -1.71 -28.66
C ALA A 322 -2.31 -0.73 -28.06
N GLY A 323 -2.16 0.57 -28.31
CA GLY A 323 -3.11 1.61 -27.89
C GLY A 323 -2.60 2.55 -26.81
N LEU A 324 -1.39 2.34 -26.28
CA LEU A 324 -0.85 3.24 -25.25
C LEU A 324 -0.58 4.64 -25.80
N GLU A 325 -0.17 4.78 -27.06
CA GLU A 325 0.08 6.08 -27.69
C GLU A 325 -1.17 6.98 -27.64
N GLU A 326 -2.34 6.42 -27.97
CA GLU A 326 -3.60 7.15 -27.92
C GLU A 326 -3.93 7.63 -26.50
N ILE A 327 -3.68 6.80 -25.48
CA ILE A 327 -3.91 7.18 -24.08
C ILE A 327 -2.91 8.27 -23.64
N ILE A 328 -1.64 8.16 -24.01
CA ILE A 328 -0.62 9.17 -23.69
C ILE A 328 -1.03 10.52 -24.28
N ASP A 329 -1.35 10.54 -25.57
CA ASP A 329 -1.62 11.77 -26.32
C ASP A 329 -2.92 12.44 -25.88
N LYS A 330 -4.01 11.66 -25.73
CA LYS A 330 -5.33 12.21 -25.40
C LYS A 330 -5.49 12.51 -23.91
N ILE A 331 -4.88 11.70 -23.05
CA ILE A 331 -5.16 11.70 -21.61
C ILE A 331 -3.95 12.19 -20.82
N TYR A 332 -2.83 11.46 -20.83
CA TYR A 332 -1.77 11.70 -19.84
C TYR A 332 -1.06 13.05 -20.03
N ASN A 333 -0.76 13.40 -21.28
CA ASN A 333 -0.19 14.69 -21.66
C ASN A 333 -1.24 15.79 -21.85
N ASN A 334 -2.52 15.51 -21.58
CA ASN A 334 -3.59 16.51 -21.68
C ASN A 334 -3.35 17.63 -20.65
N PRO A 335 -3.38 18.91 -21.04
CA PRO A 335 -3.17 20.04 -20.13
C PRO A 335 -4.31 20.21 -19.10
N ALA A 336 -5.50 19.67 -19.36
CA ALA A 336 -6.61 19.67 -18.41
C ALA A 336 -6.43 18.65 -17.27
N PHE A 337 -5.64 17.59 -17.50
CA PHE A 337 -5.26 16.67 -16.43
C PHE A 337 -4.21 17.36 -15.56
N THR A 338 -4.57 17.73 -14.34
CA THR A 338 -3.66 18.48 -13.46
C THR A 338 -2.55 17.60 -12.90
N ASP A 339 -1.42 18.23 -12.57
CA ASP A 339 -0.35 17.59 -11.80
C ASP A 339 -0.85 17.16 -10.41
N TYR A 340 -0.23 16.11 -9.88
CA TYR A 340 -0.54 15.65 -8.53
C TYR A 340 -0.06 16.68 -7.50
N ASP A 341 -0.93 17.04 -6.57
CA ASP A 341 -0.62 17.89 -5.43
C ASP A 341 -0.88 17.12 -4.13
N PRO A 342 0.16 16.83 -3.31
CA PRO A 342 -0.06 16.19 -2.01
C PRO A 342 -0.84 17.08 -1.02
N GLY A 343 -1.07 18.34 -1.35
CA GLY A 343 -1.75 19.32 -0.51
C GLY A 343 -1.15 19.37 0.89
N ALA A 344 -2.01 19.37 1.90
CA ALA A 344 -1.56 19.40 3.28
C ALA A 344 -1.15 18.03 3.85
N LYS A 345 -1.24 16.93 3.08
CA LYS A 345 -1.09 15.55 3.58
C LYS A 345 0.17 15.31 4.42
N LEU A 346 1.30 15.87 4.01
CA LEU A 346 2.60 15.65 4.67
C LEU A 346 2.92 16.69 5.76
N ILE A 347 2.12 17.75 5.83
CA ILE A 347 2.32 18.90 6.72
C ILE A 347 1.16 19.08 7.72
N LEU A 348 0.10 18.27 7.62
CA LEU A 348 -0.93 18.10 8.64
C LEU A 348 -0.27 17.51 9.88
N ARG A 349 0.36 18.39 10.65
CA ARG A 349 0.66 18.19 12.05
C ARG A 349 -0.66 18.47 12.76
N GLU A 350 -1.34 17.41 13.17
CA GLU A 350 -2.49 17.54 14.06
C GLU A 350 -2.13 18.36 15.31
#